data_AF-A0A1W1GV61-F1
#
_entry.id   AF-A0A1W1GV61-F1
#
_cell.length_a   1.000
_cell.length_b   1.000
_cell.length_c   1.000
_cell.angle_alpha   90.00
_cell.angle_beta   90.00
_cell.angle_gamma   90.00
#
_symmetry.space_group_name_H-M   'P 1'
#
loop_
_entity.id
_entity.type
_entity.pdbx_description
1 polymer ?
#
loop_
_entity_poly.entity_id
_entity_poly.type
_entity_poly.pdbx_seq_one_letter_code
_entity_poly.pdbx_strand_id
1 'polypeptide(L)'
;MLDTVSIPPLADRARHALLMQPALPQPGGGNTLQRWRALARLGAEDLCLAKVLEAHYDAAAILHDLGAPAPADGTLWAVWAAEGPACTVRADALNRLHGDKPWCSGSMFVDAALVTVRSPDAAQLYSVAAADWQSLDADPWPAAGMAGIRSTTVRFNAALAQAVGGRDAYLQRPGFWHGGAGIAAVWFGAATAVAERMQPACAEGLRARLLGKVDLALAPAAALLRELAVKIDQAPDLPHREDVVRVRSVVERAASEVLDLAGRALGPAPMCMEATHAQRWADLTVFLRQSHADKDWAWLGAQRALQEGPWSL
;
A
#
# COMPACT_ATOMS: atom_id res chain seq x y z
N MET A 1 -2.63 38.35 -2.19
CA MET A 1 -1.65 37.28 -1.90
C MET A 1 -2.29 36.40 -0.86
N LEU A 2 -2.79 35.24 -1.27
CA LEU A 2 -3.18 34.21 -0.31
C LEU A 2 -1.86 33.63 0.20
N ASP A 3 -1.60 33.75 1.50
CA ASP A 3 -0.48 33.08 2.15
C ASP A 3 -0.62 31.58 1.90
N THR A 4 0.13 31.08 0.92
CA THR A 4 0.29 29.65 0.71
C THR A 4 1.06 29.13 1.92
N VAL A 5 0.33 28.64 2.92
CA VAL A 5 0.90 27.84 4.00
C VAL A 5 1.71 26.75 3.33
N SER A 6 3.04 26.83 3.45
CA SER A 6 3.95 25.84 2.87
C SER A 6 3.64 24.49 3.53
N ILE A 7 3.19 23.52 2.73
CA ILE A 7 2.96 22.17 3.22
C ILE A 7 4.33 21.61 3.66
N PRO A 8 4.49 21.13 4.91
CA PRO A 8 5.75 20.57 5.35
C PRO A 8 6.21 19.43 4.44
N PRO A 9 7.52 19.23 4.26
CA PRO A 9 8.06 18.09 3.51
C PRO A 9 7.42 16.76 3.94
N LEU A 10 7.24 15.84 2.99
CA LEU A 10 6.61 14.54 3.26
C LEU A 10 7.29 13.79 4.41
N ALA A 11 8.62 13.87 4.52
CA ALA A 11 9.39 13.26 5.60
C ALA A 11 8.97 13.79 6.98
N ASP A 12 8.83 15.09 7.14
CA ASP A 12 8.44 15.73 8.41
C ASP A 12 7.01 15.36 8.79
N ARG A 13 6.09 15.37 7.81
CA ARG A 13 4.71 14.93 8.04
C ARG A 13 4.64 13.45 8.45
N ALA A 14 5.43 12.59 7.81
CA ALA A 14 5.49 11.18 8.14
C ALA A 14 6.02 10.94 9.55
N ARG A 15 7.12 11.61 9.94
CA ARG A 15 7.66 11.52 11.30
C ARG A 15 6.67 12.07 12.33
N HIS A 16 6.01 13.19 12.04
CA HIS A 16 4.98 13.74 12.91
C HIS A 16 3.79 12.78 13.09
N ALA A 17 3.26 12.24 11.99
CA ALA A 17 2.18 11.26 12.04
C ALA A 17 2.58 9.99 12.82
N LEU A 18 3.83 9.53 12.67
CA LEU A 18 4.35 8.40 13.43
C LEU A 18 4.46 8.72 14.93
N LEU A 19 4.84 9.93 15.33
CA LEU A 19 4.82 10.33 16.74
C LEU A 19 3.40 10.29 17.33
N MET A 20 2.40 10.69 16.54
CA MET A 20 1.00 10.68 16.97
C MET A 20 0.37 9.28 16.97
N GLN A 21 0.89 8.37 16.13
CA GLN A 21 0.46 6.98 16.04
C GLN A 21 1.69 6.08 15.85
N PRO A 22 2.42 5.74 16.93
CA PRO A 22 3.69 5.02 16.82
C PRO A 22 3.54 3.57 16.36
N ALA A 23 2.35 2.99 16.53
CA ALA A 23 2.06 1.63 16.11
C ALA A 23 0.60 1.48 15.66
N LEU A 24 0.38 0.46 14.83
CA LEU A 24 -0.94 -0.12 14.56
C LEU A 24 -1.03 -1.52 15.17
N PRO A 25 -2.24 -2.02 15.45
CA PRO A 25 -2.41 -3.43 15.81
C PRO A 25 -1.75 -4.36 14.79
N GLN A 26 -1.23 -5.49 15.27
CA GLN A 26 -0.68 -6.52 14.40
C GLN A 26 -1.80 -7.13 13.54
N PRO A 27 -1.54 -7.42 12.24
CA PRO A 27 -2.46 -8.22 11.43
C PRO A 27 -2.72 -9.57 12.12
N GLY A 28 -3.98 -9.99 12.25
CA GLY A 28 -4.33 -11.22 12.96
C GLY A 28 -4.24 -11.13 14.50
N GLY A 29 -3.88 -9.96 15.05
CA GLY A 29 -3.76 -9.76 16.51
C GLY A 29 -5.07 -9.47 17.24
N GLY A 30 -6.22 -9.78 16.64
CA GLY A 30 -7.56 -9.55 17.22
C GLY A 30 -8.15 -8.16 16.98
N ASN A 31 -7.43 -7.28 16.29
CA ASN A 31 -7.84 -5.91 16.01
C ASN A 31 -7.53 -5.49 14.56
N THR A 32 -7.62 -6.43 13.61
CA THR A 32 -7.30 -6.19 12.19
C THR A 32 -8.18 -5.08 11.60
N LEU A 33 -9.46 -5.01 11.98
CA LEU A 33 -10.36 -3.95 11.51
C LEU A 33 -9.91 -2.55 11.98
N GLN A 34 -9.37 -2.44 13.19
CA GLN A 34 -8.85 -1.16 13.70
C GLN A 34 -7.61 -0.73 12.91
N ARG A 35 -6.70 -1.67 12.60
CA ARG A 35 -5.55 -1.42 11.70
C ARG A 35 -6.03 -0.88 10.36
N TRP A 36 -7.02 -1.52 9.74
CA TRP A 36 -7.51 -1.12 8.42
C TRP A 36 -8.25 0.21 8.43
N ARG A 37 -8.97 0.55 9.50
CA ARG A 37 -9.54 1.91 9.66
C ARG A 37 -8.45 2.99 9.72
N ALA A 38 -7.35 2.73 10.41
CA ALA A 38 -6.23 3.67 10.44
C ALA A 38 -5.57 3.83 9.07
N LEU A 39 -5.35 2.73 8.34
CA LEU A 39 -4.82 2.75 6.97
C LEU A 39 -5.76 3.45 5.98
N ALA A 40 -7.08 3.21 6.08
CA ALA A 40 -8.08 3.90 5.27
C ALA A 40 -8.09 5.41 5.55
N ARG A 41 -7.96 5.83 6.82
CA ARG A 41 -7.83 7.25 7.17
C ARG A 41 -6.60 7.87 6.50
N LEU A 42 -5.45 7.20 6.53
CA LEU A 42 -4.24 7.67 5.84
C LEU A 42 -4.47 7.81 4.34
N GLY A 43 -5.12 6.82 3.71
CA GLY A 43 -5.44 6.87 2.29
C GLY A 43 -6.42 8.00 1.92
N ALA A 44 -7.41 8.27 2.79
CA ALA A 44 -8.32 9.39 2.64
C ALA A 44 -7.62 10.74 2.78
N GLU A 45 -6.65 10.85 3.69
CA GLU A 45 -5.89 12.06 3.94
C GLU A 45 -4.95 12.38 2.77
N ASP A 46 -3.94 11.52 2.55
CA ASP A 46 -2.86 11.74 1.60
C ASP A 46 -2.18 10.41 1.23
N LEU A 47 -2.21 10.04 -0.05
CA LEU A 47 -1.70 8.74 -0.51
C LEU A 47 -0.17 8.64 -0.49
N CYS A 48 0.54 9.76 -0.64
CA CYS A 48 2.00 9.78 -0.49
C CYS A 48 2.38 9.53 0.98
N LEU A 49 1.66 10.13 1.93
CA LEU A 49 1.83 9.85 3.36
C LEU A 49 1.48 8.40 3.69
N ALA A 50 0.35 7.91 3.17
CA ALA A 50 -0.07 6.53 3.35
C ALA A 50 0.99 5.55 2.84
N LYS A 51 1.62 5.80 1.70
CA LYS A 51 2.67 4.93 1.14
C LYS A 51 3.91 4.83 2.03
N VAL A 52 4.27 5.89 2.77
CA VAL A 52 5.38 5.83 3.74
C VAL A 52 4.96 5.07 5.00
N LEU A 53 3.85 5.47 5.61
CA LEU A 53 3.47 4.97 6.93
C LEU A 53 2.95 3.53 6.88
N GLU A 54 2.22 3.16 5.83
CA GLU A 54 1.80 1.78 5.64
C GLU A 54 3.02 0.84 5.55
N ALA A 55 4.05 1.22 4.77
CA ALA A 55 5.28 0.45 4.66
C ALA A 55 6.03 0.35 6.00
N HIS A 56 6.03 1.41 6.81
CA HIS A 56 6.61 1.37 8.16
C HIS A 56 5.84 0.40 9.08
N TYR A 57 4.51 0.48 9.11
CA TYR A 57 3.70 -0.44 9.91
C TYR A 57 3.72 -1.88 9.40
N ASP A 58 3.98 -2.09 8.11
CA ASP A 58 4.21 -3.42 7.54
C ASP A 58 5.60 -3.93 7.91
N ALA A 59 6.65 -3.10 7.85
CA ALA A 59 7.98 -3.46 8.32
C ALA A 59 7.98 -3.91 9.79
N ALA A 60 7.28 -3.18 10.66
CA ALA A 60 7.12 -3.57 12.06
C ALA A 60 6.42 -4.94 12.23
N ALA A 61 5.40 -5.22 11.41
CA ALA A 61 4.71 -6.51 11.42
C ALA A 61 5.58 -7.65 10.86
N ILE A 62 6.34 -7.39 9.78
CA ILE A 62 7.30 -8.36 9.21
C ILE A 62 8.35 -8.75 10.25
N LEU A 63 8.96 -7.76 10.91
CA LEU A 63 9.99 -7.98 11.91
C LEU A 63 9.44 -8.77 13.11
N HIS A 64 8.23 -8.44 13.57
CA HIS A 64 7.55 -9.18 14.62
C HIS A 64 7.33 -10.65 14.26
N ASP A 65 6.73 -10.93 13.11
CA ASP A 65 6.44 -12.31 12.67
C ASP A 65 7.71 -13.15 12.47
N LEU A 66 8.81 -12.52 12.06
CA LEU A 66 10.09 -13.19 11.83
C LEU A 66 11.01 -13.23 13.07
N GLY A 67 10.53 -12.77 14.22
CA GLY A 67 11.30 -12.78 15.48
C GLY A 67 12.53 -11.85 15.45
N ALA A 68 12.51 -10.82 14.61
CA ALA A 68 13.57 -9.84 14.50
C ALA A 68 13.29 -8.59 15.37
N PRO A 69 14.32 -7.81 15.74
CA PRO A 69 14.13 -6.59 16.52
C PRO A 69 13.17 -5.61 15.84
N ALA A 70 12.30 -4.97 16.63
CA ALA A 70 11.42 -3.92 16.14
C ALA A 70 12.23 -2.68 15.69
N PRO A 71 11.66 -1.83 14.80
CA PRO A 71 12.21 -0.52 14.50
C PRO A 71 12.48 0.28 15.77
N ALA A 72 13.61 0.98 15.83
CA ALA A 72 13.88 1.90 16.95
C ALA A 72 12.91 3.09 16.92
N ASP A 73 12.58 3.62 18.10
CA ASP A 73 11.67 4.75 18.23
C ASP A 73 12.13 5.95 17.39
N GLY A 74 11.18 6.59 16.71
CA GLY A 74 11.44 7.74 15.84
C GLY A 74 12.06 7.41 14.48
N THR A 75 12.39 6.14 14.20
CA THR A 75 12.88 5.73 12.88
C THR A 75 11.75 5.41 11.91
N LEU A 76 11.94 5.77 10.63
CA LEU A 76 11.07 5.40 9.52
C LEU A 76 11.69 4.23 8.76
N TRP A 77 10.87 3.22 8.50
CA TRP A 77 11.27 2.01 7.81
C TRP A 77 10.47 1.86 6.52
N ALA A 78 11.12 1.34 5.48
CA ALA A 78 10.47 0.97 4.23
C ALA A 78 10.49 -0.54 4.01
N VAL A 79 9.63 -1.00 3.10
CA VAL A 79 9.65 -2.37 2.56
C VAL A 79 9.78 -2.27 1.04
N TRP A 80 10.91 -2.74 0.51
CA TRP A 80 11.21 -2.76 -0.92
C TRP A 80 11.18 -4.19 -1.44
N ALA A 81 9.97 -4.62 -1.80
CA ALA A 81 9.69 -5.97 -2.29
C ALA A 81 9.47 -6.05 -3.81
N ALA A 82 9.65 -4.94 -4.54
CA ALA A 82 9.42 -4.91 -5.98
C ALA A 82 10.40 -5.82 -6.73
N GLU A 83 9.87 -6.63 -7.64
CA GLU A 83 10.64 -7.55 -8.49
C GLU A 83 10.39 -7.24 -9.96
N GLY A 84 11.26 -7.73 -10.84
CA GLY A 84 11.15 -7.59 -12.29
C GLY A 84 12.52 -7.50 -12.96
N PRO A 85 12.57 -7.38 -14.29
CA PRO A 85 13.83 -7.38 -15.04
C PRO A 85 14.81 -6.27 -14.65
N ALA A 86 14.33 -5.16 -14.08
CA ALA A 86 15.15 -4.06 -13.60
C ALA A 86 15.71 -4.26 -12.17
N CYS A 87 15.20 -5.25 -11.43
CA CYS A 87 15.73 -5.62 -10.12
C CYS A 87 16.96 -6.52 -10.33
N THR A 88 18.14 -6.04 -9.95
CA THR A 88 19.42 -6.76 -10.11
C THR A 88 20.09 -7.08 -8.79
N VAL A 89 19.39 -6.87 -7.67
CA VAL A 89 19.94 -7.07 -6.33
C VAL A 89 20.33 -8.53 -6.11
N ARG A 90 21.54 -8.74 -5.62
CA ARG A 90 22.07 -10.04 -5.18
C ARG A 90 22.80 -9.87 -3.85
N ALA A 91 22.80 -10.93 -3.05
CA ALA A 91 23.60 -11.03 -1.84
C ALA A 91 24.87 -11.87 -2.13
N ASP A 92 26.02 -11.47 -1.59
CA ASP A 92 27.22 -12.30 -1.58
C ASP A 92 27.27 -13.23 -0.36
N ALA A 93 28.32 -14.05 -0.27
CA ALA A 93 28.50 -15.02 0.82
C ALA A 93 28.64 -14.37 2.22
N LEU A 94 28.92 -13.07 2.29
CA LEU A 94 29.01 -12.29 3.52
C LEU A 94 27.74 -11.48 3.79
N ASN A 95 26.64 -11.79 3.09
CA ASN A 95 25.36 -11.09 3.16
C ASN A 95 25.44 -9.60 2.77
N ARG A 96 26.42 -9.22 1.94
CA ARG A 96 26.45 -7.85 1.41
C ARG A 96 25.62 -7.76 0.14
N LEU A 97 24.84 -6.70 0.01
CA LEU A 97 24.00 -6.49 -1.16
C LEU A 97 24.73 -5.73 -2.26
N HIS A 98 24.46 -6.13 -3.50
CA HIS A 98 25.00 -5.55 -4.71
C HIS A 98 23.89 -5.41 -5.75
N GLY A 99 23.91 -4.34 -6.54
CA GLY A 99 22.99 -4.12 -7.66
C GLY A 99 21.87 -3.13 -7.33
N ASP A 100 20.88 -3.08 -8.22
CA ASP A 100 19.87 -2.02 -8.24
C ASP A 100 18.48 -2.56 -7.87
N LYS A 101 17.80 -1.85 -6.95
CA LYS A 101 16.41 -2.11 -6.56
C LYS A 101 15.52 -0.96 -7.03
N PRO A 102 14.62 -1.18 -8.01
CA PRO A 102 13.68 -0.16 -8.44
C PRO A 102 12.53 0.02 -7.43
N TRP A 103 11.76 1.10 -7.60
CA TRP A 103 10.53 1.36 -6.84
C TRP A 103 10.74 1.55 -5.33
N CYS A 104 11.84 2.18 -4.94
CA CYS A 104 12.22 2.36 -3.54
C CYS A 104 11.63 3.65 -2.96
N SER A 105 10.32 3.62 -2.71
CA SER A 105 9.60 4.73 -2.08
C SER A 105 10.27 5.16 -0.77
N GLY A 106 10.50 6.46 -0.62
CA GLY A 106 11.05 7.05 0.60
C GLY A 106 12.57 6.92 0.76
N SER A 107 13.29 6.37 -0.22
CA SER A 107 14.73 6.08 -0.11
C SER A 107 15.63 7.26 0.28
N MET A 108 15.18 8.50 0.05
CA MET A 108 15.93 9.71 0.40
C MET A 108 15.82 10.11 1.88
N PHE A 109 14.89 9.55 2.64
CA PHE A 109 14.60 10.05 4.01
C PHE A 109 14.21 8.98 5.03
N VAL A 110 13.96 7.73 4.62
CA VAL A 110 13.78 6.60 5.54
C VAL A 110 15.13 6.19 6.15
N ASP A 111 15.10 5.65 7.35
CA ASP A 111 16.30 5.33 8.14
C ASP A 111 16.79 3.90 7.89
N ALA A 112 15.88 3.00 7.51
CA ALA A 112 16.18 1.62 7.17
C ALA A 112 15.15 1.05 6.18
N ALA A 113 15.51 -0.05 5.53
CA ALA A 113 14.61 -0.77 4.61
C ALA A 113 14.73 -2.28 4.76
N LEU A 114 13.59 -2.95 4.64
CA LEU A 114 13.52 -4.38 4.38
C LEU A 114 13.53 -4.60 2.87
N VAL A 115 14.51 -5.36 2.37
CA VAL A 115 14.76 -5.54 0.94
C VAL A 115 14.65 -7.02 0.59
N THR A 116 13.79 -7.34 -0.37
CA THR A 116 13.74 -8.71 -0.92
C THR A 116 14.87 -8.91 -1.92
N VAL A 117 15.53 -10.06 -1.81
CA VAL A 117 16.57 -10.53 -2.73
C VAL A 117 16.17 -11.91 -3.21
N ARG A 118 16.00 -12.06 -4.53
CA ARG A 118 15.60 -13.32 -5.14
C ARG A 118 16.81 -14.02 -5.77
N SER A 119 16.98 -15.28 -5.40
CA SER A 119 17.88 -16.23 -6.06
C SER A 119 17.06 -17.22 -6.90
N PRO A 120 17.67 -18.02 -7.78
CA PRO A 120 16.96 -19.07 -8.53
C PRO A 120 16.18 -20.04 -7.63
N ASP A 121 16.69 -20.30 -6.43
CA ASP A 121 16.16 -21.35 -5.55
C ASP A 121 15.22 -20.81 -4.44
N ALA A 122 15.33 -19.53 -4.05
CA ALA A 122 14.54 -18.94 -2.97
C ALA A 122 14.59 -17.40 -2.96
N ALA A 123 13.66 -16.78 -2.23
CA ALA A 123 13.77 -15.39 -1.80
C ALA A 123 14.33 -15.29 -0.37
N GLN A 124 15.07 -14.22 -0.09
CA GLN A 124 15.54 -13.87 1.26
C GLN A 124 15.23 -12.40 1.53
N LEU A 125 14.87 -12.09 2.78
CA LEU A 125 14.68 -10.70 3.21
C LEU A 125 15.93 -10.23 3.96
N TYR A 126 16.32 -8.98 3.70
CA TYR A 126 17.44 -8.31 4.34
C TYR A 126 17.02 -6.99 4.95
N SER A 127 17.50 -6.65 6.15
CA SER A 127 17.45 -5.29 6.68
C SER A 127 18.73 -4.54 6.33
N VAL A 128 18.57 -3.32 5.82
CA VAL A 128 19.66 -2.43 5.41
C VAL A 128 19.44 -1.06 6.05
N ALA A 129 20.51 -0.39 6.49
CA ALA A 129 20.45 0.97 7.01
C ALA A 129 20.65 2.00 5.89
N ALA A 130 20.16 3.23 6.07
CA ALA A 130 20.22 4.27 5.05
C ALA A 130 21.63 4.64 4.56
N ALA A 131 22.64 4.44 5.41
CA ALA A 131 24.04 4.66 5.06
C ALA A 131 24.58 3.64 4.03
N ASP A 132 23.91 2.50 3.86
CA ASP A 132 24.37 1.37 3.05
C ASP A 132 23.71 1.32 1.65
N TRP A 133 22.91 2.32 1.26
CA TRP A 133 22.42 2.46 -0.12
C TRP A 133 22.66 3.85 -0.68
N GLN A 134 22.67 3.92 -2.01
CA GLN A 134 22.67 5.17 -2.75
C GLN A 134 21.32 5.32 -3.47
N SER A 135 20.54 6.33 -3.12
CA SER A 135 19.37 6.72 -3.93
C SER A 135 19.83 7.30 -5.25
N LEU A 136 19.23 6.86 -6.36
CA LEU A 136 19.38 7.50 -7.66
C LEU A 136 18.37 8.65 -7.75
N ASP A 137 18.61 9.69 -6.97
CA ASP A 137 17.75 10.87 -6.82
C ASP A 137 17.77 11.78 -8.06
N ALA A 138 18.82 11.73 -8.86
CA ALA A 138 18.89 12.43 -10.14
C ALA A 138 17.95 11.82 -11.21
N ASP A 139 17.45 10.60 -11.03
CA ASP A 139 16.59 9.93 -12.01
C ASP A 139 15.27 10.67 -12.21
N PRO A 140 14.82 10.95 -13.45
CA PRO A 140 13.57 11.65 -13.69
C PRO A 140 12.36 10.98 -13.00
N TRP A 141 11.56 11.78 -12.30
CA TRP A 141 10.28 11.33 -11.73
C TRP A 141 9.13 12.19 -12.28
N PRO A 142 8.75 11.98 -13.56
CA PRO A 142 7.70 12.79 -14.22
C PRO A 142 6.28 12.45 -13.75
N ALA A 143 6.15 11.53 -12.79
CA ALA A 143 4.89 10.93 -12.37
C ALA A 143 3.84 11.98 -12.00
N ALA A 144 2.70 11.97 -12.71
CA ALA A 144 1.59 12.87 -12.44
C ALA A 144 0.84 12.51 -11.14
N GLY A 145 0.82 11.22 -10.80
CA GLY A 145 0.34 10.69 -9.52
C GLY A 145 1.48 10.05 -8.74
N MET A 146 1.37 10.03 -7.42
CA MET A 146 2.44 9.72 -6.47
C MET A 146 3.66 10.65 -6.66
N ALA A 147 3.44 11.87 -7.13
CA ALA A 147 4.48 12.86 -7.41
C ALA A 147 5.26 13.24 -6.14
N GLY A 148 4.56 13.32 -5.00
CA GLY A 148 5.13 13.68 -3.70
C GLY A 148 6.00 12.60 -3.06
N ILE A 149 6.00 11.36 -3.59
CA ILE A 149 6.82 10.25 -3.09
C ILE A 149 7.63 9.61 -4.22
N ARG A 150 8.80 10.19 -4.45
CA ARG A 150 9.75 9.65 -5.43
C ARG A 150 10.13 8.22 -5.04
N SER A 151 9.84 7.30 -5.95
CA SER A 151 10.09 5.87 -5.79
C SER A 151 11.13 5.43 -6.81
N THR A 152 12.26 6.14 -6.84
CA THR A 152 13.36 5.87 -7.77
C THR A 152 14.13 4.62 -7.35
N THR A 153 15.11 4.25 -8.17
CA THR A 153 16.00 3.13 -7.89
C THR A 153 16.97 3.47 -6.77
N VAL A 154 17.31 2.50 -5.93
CA VAL A 154 18.50 2.55 -5.08
C VAL A 154 19.54 1.57 -5.57
N ARG A 155 20.81 1.91 -5.37
CA ARG A 155 21.96 1.07 -5.67
C ARG A 155 22.63 0.60 -4.39
N PHE A 156 22.90 -0.70 -4.33
CA PHE A 156 23.73 -1.32 -3.32
C PHE A 156 25.11 -1.64 -3.91
N ASN A 157 26.17 -1.28 -3.19
CA ASN A 157 27.55 -1.60 -3.56
C ASN A 157 28.28 -2.15 -2.34
N ALA A 158 28.36 -3.47 -2.22
CA ALA A 158 28.85 -4.15 -1.03
C ALA A 158 28.18 -3.66 0.27
N ALA A 159 26.90 -3.33 0.17
CA ALA A 159 26.09 -2.76 1.25
C ALA A 159 25.99 -3.72 2.43
N LEU A 160 26.21 -3.24 3.66
CA LEU A 160 26.02 -4.06 4.83
C LEU A 160 24.53 -4.36 5.02
N ALA A 161 24.21 -5.64 5.21
CA ALA A 161 22.85 -6.07 5.41
C ALA A 161 22.79 -7.26 6.37
N GLN A 162 21.67 -7.37 7.07
CA GLN A 162 21.38 -8.51 7.94
C GLN A 162 20.22 -9.30 7.36
N ALA A 163 20.40 -10.62 7.21
CA ALA A 163 19.30 -11.49 6.83
C ALA A 163 18.23 -11.51 7.93
N VAL A 164 16.98 -11.29 7.54
CA VAL A 164 15.80 -11.28 8.42
C VAL A 164 14.98 -12.54 8.15
N GLY A 165 14.88 -13.41 9.15
CA GLY A 165 14.25 -14.72 9.00
C GLY A 165 15.01 -15.67 8.07
N GLY A 166 14.46 -16.87 7.87
CA GLY A 166 14.98 -17.85 6.94
C GLY A 166 14.63 -17.55 5.48
N ARG A 167 15.16 -18.36 4.57
CA ARG A 167 14.79 -18.35 3.14
C ARG A 167 13.28 -18.59 2.99
N ASP A 168 12.64 -17.82 2.12
CA ASP A 168 11.21 -17.76 1.85
C ASP A 168 10.29 -17.43 3.03
N ALA A 169 10.83 -17.25 4.25
CA ALA A 169 10.03 -17.00 5.46
C ALA A 169 9.15 -15.74 5.32
N TYR A 170 9.67 -14.68 4.69
CA TYR A 170 8.89 -13.47 4.39
C TYR A 170 7.68 -13.73 3.48
N LEU A 171 7.78 -14.66 2.53
CA LEU A 171 6.68 -14.96 1.59
C LEU A 171 5.71 -16.01 2.15
N GLN A 172 6.18 -16.86 3.06
CA GLN A 172 5.40 -17.96 3.62
C GLN A 172 4.58 -17.56 4.85
N ARG A 173 4.88 -16.42 5.49
CA ARG A 173 4.09 -15.91 6.62
C ARG A 173 2.63 -15.63 6.22
N PRO A 174 1.63 -15.95 7.06
CA PRO A 174 0.25 -15.52 6.86
C PRO A 174 0.12 -14.00 6.69
N GLY A 175 0.92 -13.25 7.47
CA GLY A 175 0.97 -11.79 7.45
C GLY A 175 1.31 -11.18 6.09
N PHE A 176 1.92 -11.92 5.16
CA PHE A 176 2.18 -11.46 3.79
C PHE A 176 0.85 -11.16 3.06
N TRP A 177 -0.12 -12.05 3.22
CA TRP A 177 -1.46 -11.88 2.66
C TRP A 177 -2.29 -10.87 3.45
N HIS A 178 -2.21 -10.89 4.78
CA HIS A 178 -2.95 -9.93 5.61
C HIS A 178 -2.49 -8.48 5.35
N GLY A 179 -1.17 -8.25 5.20
CA GLY A 179 -0.60 -6.97 4.80
C GLY A 179 -1.10 -6.51 3.44
N GLY A 180 -1.19 -7.43 2.47
CA GLY A 180 -1.79 -7.18 1.17
C GLY A 180 -3.25 -6.68 1.24
N ALA A 181 -4.07 -7.17 2.17
CA ALA A 181 -5.40 -6.63 2.39
C ALA A 181 -5.39 -5.24 3.06
N GLY A 182 -4.37 -4.92 3.87
CA GLY A 182 -4.16 -3.58 4.43
C GLY A 182 -4.00 -2.49 3.36
N ILE A 183 -3.28 -2.77 2.27
CA ILE A 183 -3.18 -1.86 1.11
C ILE A 183 -4.55 -1.59 0.49
N ALA A 184 -5.44 -2.59 0.43
CA ALA A 184 -6.80 -2.37 -0.06
C ALA A 184 -7.56 -1.40 0.84
N ALA A 185 -7.37 -1.45 2.17
CA ALA A 185 -7.97 -0.46 3.06
C ALA A 185 -7.51 0.98 2.75
N VAL A 186 -6.23 1.18 2.38
CA VAL A 186 -5.70 2.48 1.94
C VAL A 186 -6.43 2.96 0.68
N TRP A 187 -6.56 2.10 -0.34
CA TRP A 187 -7.28 2.42 -1.57
C TRP A 187 -8.75 2.75 -1.33
N PHE A 188 -9.41 1.98 -0.45
CA PHE A 188 -10.80 2.21 -0.05
C PHE A 188 -10.97 3.60 0.59
N GLY A 189 -10.07 3.99 1.48
CA GLY A 189 -10.08 5.31 2.11
C GLY A 189 -9.92 6.45 1.09
N ALA A 190 -8.97 6.31 0.18
CA ALA A 190 -8.75 7.29 -0.89
C ALA A 190 -9.96 7.43 -1.82
N ALA A 191 -10.54 6.30 -2.24
CA ALA A 191 -11.74 6.27 -3.07
C ALA A 191 -12.93 6.93 -2.35
N THR A 192 -13.12 6.65 -1.07
CA THR A 192 -14.16 7.27 -0.24
C THR A 192 -13.98 8.79 -0.20
N ALA A 193 -12.76 9.30 0.01
CA ALA A 193 -12.49 10.74 0.01
C ALA A 193 -12.67 11.41 -1.37
N VAL A 194 -12.44 10.68 -2.47
CA VAL A 194 -12.79 11.15 -3.83
C VAL A 194 -14.31 11.25 -3.99
N ALA A 195 -15.05 10.25 -3.51
CA ALA A 195 -16.51 10.21 -3.52
C ALA A 195 -17.15 11.29 -2.65
N GLU A 196 -16.63 11.55 -1.46
CA GLU A 196 -17.11 12.61 -0.56
C GLU A 196 -17.10 13.98 -1.24
N ARG A 197 -16.05 14.27 -2.03
CA ARG A 197 -15.99 15.51 -2.81
C ARG A 197 -17.13 15.64 -3.83
N MET A 198 -17.74 14.55 -4.27
CA MET A 198 -18.88 14.58 -5.20
C MET A 198 -20.17 15.08 -4.53
N GLN A 199 -20.29 14.97 -3.20
CA GLN A 199 -21.54 15.20 -2.47
C GLN A 199 -22.19 16.56 -2.74
N PRO A 200 -21.49 17.71 -2.67
CA PRO A 200 -22.12 19.01 -2.90
C PRO A 200 -22.68 19.17 -4.32
N ALA A 201 -22.06 18.51 -5.31
CA ALA A 201 -22.48 18.60 -6.71
C ALA A 201 -23.54 17.56 -7.10
N CYS A 202 -23.77 16.55 -6.27
CA CYS A 202 -24.60 15.39 -6.61
C CYS A 202 -25.69 15.11 -5.57
N ALA A 203 -25.98 16.01 -4.63
CA ALA A 203 -26.96 15.75 -3.58
C ALA A 203 -28.42 15.68 -4.09
N GLU A 204 -28.73 16.25 -5.26
CA GLU A 204 -30.11 16.49 -5.69
C GLU A 204 -30.39 16.07 -7.15
N GLY A 205 -31.68 15.85 -7.42
CA GLY A 205 -32.20 15.53 -8.75
C GLY A 205 -31.61 14.25 -9.36
N LEU A 206 -31.65 14.16 -10.68
CA LEU A 206 -31.12 12.98 -11.41
C LEU A 206 -29.61 12.79 -11.20
N ARG A 207 -28.87 13.82 -10.75
CA ARG A 207 -27.42 13.73 -10.52
C ARG A 207 -27.06 12.91 -9.27
N ALA A 208 -27.99 12.79 -8.31
CA ALA A 208 -27.86 11.90 -7.15
C ALA A 208 -27.63 10.43 -7.50
N ARG A 209 -28.03 9.99 -8.71
CA ARG A 209 -27.71 8.65 -9.22
C ARG A 209 -26.20 8.35 -9.24
N LEU A 210 -25.34 9.37 -9.34
CA LEU A 210 -23.89 9.17 -9.34
C LEU A 210 -23.39 8.75 -7.95
N LEU A 211 -23.90 9.37 -6.89
CA LEU A 211 -23.64 8.93 -5.51
C LEU A 211 -24.26 7.55 -5.25
N GLY A 212 -25.43 7.25 -5.81
CA GLY A 212 -26.00 5.91 -5.75
C GLY A 212 -25.11 4.84 -6.40
N LYS A 213 -24.47 5.14 -7.53
CA LYS A 213 -23.48 4.23 -8.15
C LYS A 213 -22.23 4.08 -7.30
N VAL A 214 -21.74 5.16 -6.71
CA VAL A 214 -20.63 5.12 -5.75
C VAL A 214 -20.95 4.21 -4.57
N ASP A 215 -22.15 4.31 -4.00
CA ASP A 215 -22.60 3.44 -2.91
C ASP A 215 -22.59 1.96 -3.32
N LEU A 216 -23.17 1.64 -4.48
CA LEU A 216 -23.18 0.28 -5.03
C LEU A 216 -21.77 -0.29 -5.29
N ALA A 217 -20.78 0.57 -5.50
CA ALA A 217 -19.38 0.17 -5.65
C ALA A 217 -18.65 0.02 -4.31
N LEU A 218 -18.78 1.00 -3.41
CA LEU A 218 -18.03 1.06 -2.15
C LEU A 218 -18.64 0.22 -1.02
N ALA A 219 -19.96 0.07 -0.95
CA ALA A 219 -20.60 -0.68 0.13
C ALA A 219 -20.22 -2.17 0.15
N PRO A 220 -20.18 -2.90 -0.99
CA PRO A 220 -19.67 -4.27 -1.03
C PRO A 220 -18.20 -4.38 -0.65
N ALA A 221 -17.37 -3.41 -1.08
CA ALA A 221 -15.95 -3.35 -0.72
C ALA A 221 -15.76 -3.19 0.79
N ALA A 222 -16.54 -2.31 1.42
CA ALA A 222 -16.53 -2.10 2.87
C ALA A 222 -16.99 -3.33 3.64
N ALA A 223 -18.02 -4.04 3.15
CA ALA A 223 -18.51 -5.27 3.76
C ALA A 223 -17.44 -6.36 3.75
N LEU A 224 -16.79 -6.60 2.60
CA LEU A 224 -15.73 -7.60 2.48
C LEU A 224 -14.50 -7.27 3.33
N LEU A 225 -14.12 -5.99 3.45
CA LEU A 225 -13.06 -5.56 4.37
C LEU A 225 -13.43 -5.87 5.83
N ARG A 226 -14.68 -5.64 6.25
CA ARG A 226 -15.09 -5.95 7.63
C ARG A 226 -15.11 -7.45 7.89
N GLU A 227 -15.66 -8.23 6.95
CA GLU A 227 -15.73 -9.69 7.04
C GLU A 227 -14.34 -10.31 7.09
N LEU A 228 -13.44 -9.92 6.18
CA LEU A 228 -12.09 -10.47 6.14
C LEU A 228 -11.28 -10.10 7.39
N ALA A 229 -11.44 -8.90 7.93
CA ALA A 229 -10.77 -8.54 9.18
C ALA A 229 -11.16 -9.49 10.33
N VAL A 230 -12.45 -9.84 10.43
CA VAL A 230 -12.94 -10.82 11.42
C VAL A 230 -12.38 -12.21 11.15
N LYS A 231 -12.37 -12.68 9.90
CA LYS A 231 -11.80 -14.00 9.54
C LYS A 231 -10.31 -14.10 9.87
N ILE A 232 -9.55 -13.05 9.57
CA ILE A 232 -8.12 -12.96 9.90
C ILE A 232 -7.91 -13.04 11.41
N ASP A 233 -8.67 -12.29 12.20
CA ASP A 233 -8.55 -12.28 13.65
C ASP A 233 -8.99 -13.62 14.29
N GLN A 234 -9.94 -14.35 13.67
CA GLN A 234 -10.39 -15.66 14.15
C GLN A 234 -9.45 -16.82 13.80
N ALA A 235 -8.70 -16.71 12.71
CA ALA A 235 -7.77 -17.73 12.24
C ALA A 235 -6.48 -17.10 11.71
N PRO A 236 -5.65 -16.48 12.57
CA PRO A 236 -4.50 -15.68 12.16
C PRO A 236 -3.39 -16.50 11.51
N ASP A 237 -3.31 -17.80 11.80
CA ASP A 237 -2.30 -18.70 11.21
C ASP A 237 -2.61 -19.05 9.74
N LEU A 238 -3.80 -18.71 9.25
CA LEU A 238 -4.18 -18.95 7.86
C LEU A 238 -3.86 -17.73 6.98
N PRO A 239 -3.41 -17.94 5.73
CA PRO A 239 -3.10 -16.83 4.82
C PRO A 239 -4.34 -16.08 4.34
N HIS A 240 -5.53 -16.70 4.37
CA HIS A 240 -6.77 -16.13 3.80
C HIS A 240 -6.62 -15.64 2.35
N ARG A 241 -5.73 -16.29 1.57
CA ARG A 241 -5.32 -15.84 0.22
C ARG A 241 -6.50 -15.52 -0.68
N GLU A 242 -7.50 -16.39 -0.70
CA GLU A 242 -8.67 -16.20 -1.56
C GLU A 242 -9.46 -14.95 -1.20
N ASP A 243 -9.76 -14.77 0.09
CA ASP A 243 -10.49 -13.60 0.56
C ASP A 243 -9.69 -12.30 0.36
N VAL A 244 -8.36 -12.35 0.58
CA VAL A 244 -7.47 -11.21 0.31
C VAL A 244 -7.47 -10.83 -1.16
N VAL A 245 -7.32 -11.80 -2.07
CA VAL A 245 -7.39 -11.58 -3.52
C VAL A 245 -8.75 -10.98 -3.91
N ARG A 246 -9.84 -11.51 -3.36
CA ARG A 246 -11.20 -11.00 -3.59
C ARG A 246 -11.36 -9.56 -3.11
N VAL A 247 -11.01 -9.26 -1.86
CA VAL A 247 -11.09 -7.92 -1.27
C VAL A 247 -10.27 -6.91 -2.08
N ARG A 248 -9.01 -7.23 -2.39
CA ARG A 248 -8.15 -6.36 -3.20
C ARG A 248 -8.76 -6.07 -4.57
N SER A 249 -9.30 -7.10 -5.23
CA SER A 249 -9.94 -6.96 -6.55
C SER A 249 -11.21 -6.11 -6.51
N VAL A 250 -12.06 -6.31 -5.51
CA VAL A 250 -13.32 -5.56 -5.35
C VAL A 250 -13.03 -4.09 -5.04
N VAL A 251 -12.10 -3.83 -4.10
CA VAL A 251 -11.72 -2.46 -3.75
C VAL A 251 -11.07 -1.75 -4.94
N GLU A 252 -10.17 -2.40 -5.69
CA GLU A 252 -9.52 -1.80 -6.86
C GLU A 252 -10.53 -1.39 -7.93
N ARG A 253 -11.51 -2.27 -8.21
CA ARG A 253 -12.59 -1.98 -9.16
C ARG A 253 -13.49 -0.87 -8.68
N ALA A 254 -13.88 -0.88 -7.40
CA ALA A 254 -14.70 0.16 -6.81
C ALA A 254 -14.00 1.53 -6.86
N ALA A 255 -12.71 1.57 -6.53
CA ALA A 255 -11.91 2.79 -6.61
C ALA A 255 -11.79 3.30 -8.07
N SER A 256 -11.57 2.40 -9.03
CA SER A 256 -11.54 2.77 -10.46
C SER A 256 -12.89 3.32 -10.94
N GLU A 257 -14.02 2.73 -10.53
CA GLU A 257 -15.35 3.24 -10.85
C GLU A 257 -15.61 4.60 -10.19
N VAL A 258 -15.20 4.80 -8.93
CA VAL A 258 -15.32 6.09 -8.25
C VAL A 258 -14.51 7.18 -8.95
N LEU A 259 -13.31 6.87 -9.46
CA LEU A 259 -12.51 7.83 -10.23
C LEU A 259 -13.23 8.29 -11.53
N ASP A 260 -13.84 7.37 -12.27
CA ASP A 260 -14.65 7.68 -13.46
C ASP A 260 -15.91 8.48 -13.11
N LEU A 261 -16.65 8.04 -12.08
CA LEU A 261 -17.86 8.71 -11.61
C LEU A 261 -17.57 10.13 -11.11
N ALA A 262 -16.47 10.33 -10.38
CA ALA A 262 -16.02 11.65 -9.94
C ALA A 262 -15.69 12.55 -11.14
N GLY A 263 -15.00 12.04 -12.16
CA GLY A 263 -14.74 12.79 -13.39
C GLY A 263 -15.99 13.23 -14.12
N ARG A 264 -16.98 12.33 -14.26
CA ARG A 264 -18.29 12.67 -14.85
C ARG A 264 -19.09 13.64 -13.98
N ALA A 265 -18.98 13.49 -12.67
CA ALA A 265 -19.72 14.28 -11.69
C ALA A 265 -19.17 15.68 -11.52
N LEU A 266 -17.86 15.89 -11.62
CA LEU A 266 -17.22 17.15 -11.24
C LEU A 266 -16.66 17.91 -12.44
N GLY A 267 -16.44 17.21 -13.56
CA GLY A 267 -15.71 17.76 -14.69
C GLY A 267 -14.24 18.01 -14.37
N PRO A 268 -13.51 18.70 -15.26
CA PRO A 268 -12.07 18.87 -15.12
C PRO A 268 -11.66 19.86 -14.02
N ALA A 269 -12.55 20.79 -13.62
CA ALA A 269 -12.17 21.90 -12.74
C ALA A 269 -11.58 21.44 -11.39
N PRO A 270 -12.19 20.51 -10.62
CA PRO A 270 -11.55 20.03 -9.39
C PRO A 270 -10.24 19.27 -9.60
N MET A 271 -10.04 18.64 -10.77
CA MET A 271 -8.79 17.94 -11.10
C MET A 271 -7.64 18.89 -11.45
N CYS A 272 -7.94 20.15 -11.77
CA CYS A 272 -6.93 21.14 -12.19
C CYS A 272 -6.77 22.29 -11.18
N MET A 273 -7.82 22.61 -10.42
CA MET A 273 -7.89 23.84 -9.63
C MET A 273 -7.99 23.59 -8.12
N GLU A 274 -8.26 22.35 -7.69
CA GLU A 274 -8.35 21.98 -6.27
C GLU A 274 -7.18 21.04 -5.92
N ALA A 275 -6.07 21.60 -5.44
CA ALA A 275 -4.82 20.88 -5.22
C ALA A 275 -4.99 19.53 -4.50
N THR A 276 -5.75 19.50 -3.40
CA THR A 276 -5.99 18.27 -2.62
C THR A 276 -6.75 17.21 -3.42
N HIS A 277 -7.81 17.59 -4.15
CA HIS A 277 -8.59 16.63 -4.94
C HIS A 277 -7.79 16.17 -6.16
N ALA A 278 -7.15 17.10 -6.87
CA ALA A 278 -6.28 16.81 -8.01
C ALA A 278 -5.18 15.81 -7.64
N GLN A 279 -4.46 16.07 -6.54
CA GLN A 279 -3.40 15.18 -6.05
C GLN A 279 -3.97 13.80 -5.72
N ARG A 280 -5.05 13.73 -4.93
CA ARG A 280 -5.64 12.44 -4.53
C ARG A 280 -6.13 11.64 -5.73
N TRP A 281 -6.77 12.28 -6.70
CA TRP A 281 -7.26 11.64 -7.92
C TRP A 281 -6.10 11.07 -8.76
N ALA A 282 -5.04 11.85 -8.95
CA ALA A 282 -3.85 11.42 -9.68
C ALA A 282 -3.09 10.31 -8.94
N ASP A 283 -2.86 10.48 -7.64
CA ASP A 283 -2.19 9.51 -6.78
C ASP A 283 -2.93 8.17 -6.76
N LEU A 284 -4.25 8.18 -6.60
CA LEU A 284 -5.05 6.96 -6.55
C LEU A 284 -4.95 6.20 -7.88
N THR A 285 -4.99 6.92 -9.01
CA THR A 285 -4.84 6.33 -10.35
C THR A 285 -3.52 5.55 -10.49
N VAL A 286 -2.43 6.07 -9.93
CA VAL A 286 -1.11 5.39 -9.94
C VAL A 286 -1.04 4.30 -8.88
N PHE A 287 -1.51 4.55 -7.66
CA PHE A 287 -1.37 3.63 -6.53
C PHE A 287 -2.17 2.33 -6.73
N LEU A 288 -3.33 2.39 -7.41
CA LEU A 288 -4.11 1.19 -7.77
C LEU A 288 -3.33 0.22 -8.67
N ARG A 289 -2.29 0.67 -9.37
CA ARG A 289 -1.44 -0.20 -10.23
C ARG A 289 -0.48 -1.10 -9.45
N GLN A 290 -0.47 -1.01 -8.11
CA GLN A 290 0.12 -2.04 -7.24
C GLN A 290 -0.81 -3.27 -7.08
N SER A 291 -2.02 -3.24 -7.64
CA SER A 291 -2.84 -4.44 -7.82
C SER A 291 -2.25 -5.36 -8.88
N HIS A 292 -2.27 -6.68 -8.64
CA HIS A 292 -1.89 -7.65 -9.68
C HIS A 292 -3.05 -7.95 -10.66
N ALA A 293 -4.25 -7.43 -10.37
CA ALA A 293 -5.46 -7.46 -11.20
C ALA A 293 -5.62 -8.77 -12.00
N ASP A 294 -5.32 -8.76 -13.29
CA ASP A 294 -5.49 -9.91 -14.20
C ASP A 294 -4.88 -11.22 -13.68
N LYS A 295 -3.72 -11.18 -13.02
CA LYS A 295 -3.10 -12.39 -12.44
C LYS A 295 -3.91 -12.93 -11.26
N ASP A 296 -4.39 -12.02 -10.41
CA ASP A 296 -5.22 -12.34 -9.26
C ASP A 296 -6.60 -12.85 -9.72
N TRP A 297 -7.17 -12.28 -10.79
CA TRP A 297 -8.43 -12.70 -11.38
C TRP A 297 -8.33 -14.05 -12.07
N ALA A 298 -7.25 -14.31 -12.81
CA ALA A 298 -6.99 -15.61 -13.40
C ALA A 298 -6.85 -16.70 -12.31
N TRP A 299 -6.10 -16.40 -11.24
CA TRP A 299 -5.97 -17.31 -10.10
C TRP A 299 -7.33 -17.55 -9.42
N LEU A 300 -8.11 -16.50 -9.17
CA LEU A 300 -9.44 -16.62 -8.55
C LEU A 300 -10.42 -17.40 -9.45
N GLY A 301 -10.39 -17.16 -10.77
CA GLY A 301 -11.18 -17.89 -11.75
C GLY A 301 -10.88 -19.40 -11.73
N ALA A 302 -9.60 -19.77 -11.60
CA ALA A 302 -9.22 -21.17 -11.41
C ALA A 302 -9.78 -21.78 -10.11
N GLN A 303 -9.85 -21.00 -9.02
CA GLN A 303 -10.52 -21.47 -7.79
C GLN A 303 -12.04 -21.62 -7.99
N ARG A 304 -12.68 -20.72 -8.75
CA ARG A 304 -14.11 -20.76 -9.07
C ARG A 304 -14.51 -21.93 -9.95
N ALA A 305 -13.65 -22.36 -10.86
CA ALA A 305 -13.88 -23.55 -11.67
C ALA A 305 -14.02 -24.86 -10.85
N LEU A 306 -13.54 -24.85 -9.60
CA LEU A 306 -13.58 -26.01 -8.69
C LEU A 306 -14.74 -25.94 -7.68
N GLN A 307 -15.55 -24.88 -7.71
CA GLN A 307 -16.60 -24.66 -6.71
C GLN A 307 -17.88 -25.41 -7.06
N GLU A 308 -18.48 -26.07 -6.08
CA GLU A 308 -19.78 -26.74 -6.20
C GLU A 308 -20.83 -26.00 -5.37
N GLY A 309 -22.05 -25.84 -5.90
CA GLY A 309 -23.19 -25.26 -5.18
C GLY A 309 -23.00 -23.84 -4.59
N PRO A 310 -22.37 -22.87 -5.29
CA PRO A 310 -22.03 -21.55 -4.71
C PRO A 310 -23.26 -20.66 -4.37
N TRP A 311 -24.47 -21.10 -4.73
CA TRP A 311 -25.72 -20.44 -4.39
C TRP A 311 -26.21 -20.76 -2.97
N SER A 312 -25.61 -21.76 -2.30
CA SER A 312 -25.86 -22.04 -0.88
C SER A 312 -25.06 -21.05 -0.03
N LEU A 313 -25.71 -19.95 0.33
CA LEU A 313 -25.17 -18.91 1.21
C LEU A 313 -25.02 -19.41 2.64
#